data_AF-A0A918NXY3-F1
#
_entry.id   AF-A0A918NXY3-F1
#
_cell.length_a   1.000
_cell.length_b   1.000
_cell.length_c   1.000
_cell.angle_alpha   90.00
_cell.angle_beta   90.00
_cell.angle_gamma   90.00
#
_symmetry.space_group_name_H-M   'P 1'
#
loop_
_entity.id
_entity.type
_entity.pdbx_description
1 polymer ?
#
loop_
_entity_poly.entity_id
_entity_poly.type
_entity_poly.pdbx_seq_one_letter_code
_entity_poly.pdbx_strand_id
1 'polypeptide(L)'
;MGNNVKKSDFIELARSSTDELKSFASFVRLAEEYCTHHSPFLSNVDLDRCGKVWFTMEIVNANALSEWEDDGRPVQWSERWIAEFQDDAIDLVGNLIDLLEGRNQVD
;
A
#
# COMPACT_ATOMS: atom_id res chain seq x y z
N MET A 1 24.14 0.74 0.39
CA MET A 1 23.79 0.74 -1.06
C MET A 1 22.33 1.15 -1.13
N GLY A 2 22.06 2.42 -1.41
CA GLY A 2 20.68 2.86 -1.59
C GLY A 2 20.18 2.24 -2.89
N ASN A 3 19.19 1.34 -2.80
CA ASN A 3 18.54 0.82 -3.99
C ASN A 3 17.93 2.02 -4.72
N ASN A 4 18.42 2.29 -5.93
CA ASN A 4 17.89 3.34 -6.77
C ASN A 4 16.59 2.82 -7.41
N VAL A 5 15.57 2.62 -6.56
CA VAL A 5 14.24 2.17 -7.00
C VAL A 5 13.68 3.23 -7.91
N LYS A 6 13.33 2.85 -9.14
CA LYS A 6 12.66 3.77 -10.05
C LYS A 6 11.20 3.88 -9.62
N LYS A 7 10.64 5.07 -9.77
CA LYS A 7 9.22 5.34 -9.56
C LYS A 7 8.31 4.38 -10.34
N SER A 8 8.70 4.01 -11.56
CA SER A 8 8.00 3.02 -12.39
C SER A 8 7.90 1.67 -11.70
N ASP A 9 9.01 1.18 -11.16
CA ASP A 9 9.10 -0.14 -10.55
C ASP A 9 8.26 -0.17 -9.25
N PHE A 10 8.26 0.93 -8.50
CA PHE A 10 7.40 1.10 -7.33
C PHE A 10 5.91 1.09 -7.68
N ILE A 11 5.51 1.78 -8.77
CA ILE A 11 4.12 1.78 -9.25
C ILE A 11 3.70 0.39 -9.74
N GLU A 12 4.56 -0.33 -10.45
CA GLU A 12 4.27 -1.71 -10.89
C GLU A 12 4.06 -2.64 -9.70
N LEU A 13 4.91 -2.56 -8.67
CA LEU A 13 4.74 -3.30 -7.42
C LEU A 13 3.42 -2.95 -6.72
N ALA A 14 3.05 -1.67 -6.69
CA ALA A 14 1.80 -1.22 -6.11
C ALA A 14 0.60 -1.89 -6.79
N ARG A 15 0.58 -1.94 -8.13
CA ARG A 15 -0.54 -2.51 -8.91
C ARG A 15 -0.81 -3.99 -8.65
N SER A 16 0.21 -4.79 -8.32
CA SER A 16 0.04 -6.21 -7.99
C SER A 16 -0.03 -6.47 -6.49
N SER A 17 0.05 -5.44 -5.65
CA SER A 17 0.14 -5.62 -4.19
C SER A 17 -1.18 -6.08 -3.57
N THR A 18 -2.32 -5.81 -4.21
CA THR A 18 -3.65 -6.03 -3.65
C THR A 18 -4.21 -7.42 -3.95
N ASP A 19 -3.47 -8.26 -4.68
CA ASP A 19 -3.92 -9.61 -5.05
C ASP A 19 -4.08 -10.53 -3.83
N GLU A 20 -3.19 -10.40 -2.85
CA GLU A 20 -3.17 -11.22 -1.64
C GLU A 20 -2.62 -10.46 -0.43
N LEU A 21 -3.06 -10.84 0.78
CA LEU A 21 -2.60 -10.27 2.05
C LEU A 21 -1.07 -10.16 2.16
N LYS A 22 -0.33 -11.20 1.77
CA LYS A 22 1.15 -11.21 1.88
C LYS A 22 1.80 -10.19 0.96
N SER A 23 1.27 -10.05 -0.25
CA SER A 23 1.73 -9.05 -1.22
C SER A 23 1.45 -7.64 -0.70
N PHE A 24 0.26 -7.43 -0.13
CA PHE A 24 -0.14 -6.15 0.43
C PHE A 24 0.74 -5.77 1.62
N ALA A 25 0.90 -6.67 2.59
CA ALA A 25 1.76 -6.47 3.77
C ALA A 25 3.21 -6.14 3.37
N SER A 26 3.75 -6.85 2.37
CA SER A 26 5.09 -6.59 1.85
C SER A 26 5.21 -5.20 1.22
N PHE A 27 4.18 -4.78 0.49
CA PHE A 27 4.13 -3.47 -0.14
C PHE A 27 3.95 -2.34 0.87
N VAL A 28 3.08 -2.47 1.87
CA VAL A 28 2.87 -1.44 2.91
C VAL A 28 4.15 -1.16 3.68
N ARG A 29 4.90 -2.20 4.05
CA ARG A 29 6.23 -2.06 4.67
C ARG A 29 7.23 -1.35 3.75
N LEU A 30 7.20 -1.62 2.45
CA LEU A 30 8.06 -0.91 1.49
C LEU A 30 7.65 0.56 1.34
N ALA A 31 6.35 0.83 1.27
CA ALA A 31 5.78 2.16 1.08
C ALA A 31 6.07 3.11 2.25
N GLU A 32 6.29 2.58 3.46
CA GLU A 32 6.69 3.38 4.63
C GLU A 32 7.94 4.23 4.33
N GLU A 33 8.97 3.62 3.74
CA GLU A 33 10.22 4.31 3.42
C GLU A 33 10.00 5.52 2.50
N TYR A 34 9.03 5.40 1.57
CA TYR A 34 8.73 6.42 0.58
C TYR A 34 7.69 7.46 1.03
N CYS A 35 6.80 7.12 1.96
CA CYS A 35 5.72 8.02 2.38
C CYS A 35 5.97 8.73 3.72
N THR A 36 6.86 8.24 4.61
CA THR A 36 6.97 8.78 5.98
C THR A 36 8.30 9.47 6.30
N HIS A 37 9.38 9.15 5.58
CA HIS A 37 10.71 9.70 5.87
C HIS A 37 11.17 10.72 4.83
N HIS A 38 11.37 10.27 3.59
CA HIS A 38 11.82 11.11 2.49
C HIS A 38 11.52 10.42 1.16
N SER A 39 10.68 11.02 0.33
CA SER A 39 10.43 10.51 -1.02
C SER A 39 11.34 11.19 -2.05
N PRO A 40 12.08 10.45 -2.88
CA PRO A 40 12.72 11.02 -4.06
C PRO A 40 11.72 11.39 -5.16
N PHE A 41 10.43 11.05 -5.00
CA PHE A 41 9.41 11.18 -6.05
C PHE A 41 8.40 12.30 -5.84
N LEU A 42 8.28 12.81 -4.60
CA LEU A 42 7.18 13.66 -4.16
C LEU A 42 7.66 15.00 -3.63
N SER A 43 6.82 16.03 -3.81
CA SER A 43 6.99 17.30 -3.11
C SER A 43 6.68 17.14 -1.61
N ASN A 44 7.04 18.12 -0.76
CA ASN A 44 6.70 18.06 0.67
C ASN A 44 5.18 18.01 0.93
N VAL A 45 4.38 18.66 0.09
CA VAL A 45 2.91 18.63 0.21
C VAL A 45 2.38 17.24 -0.16
N ASP A 46 2.90 16.67 -1.24
CA ASP A 46 2.52 15.32 -1.66
C ASP A 46 3.04 14.25 -0.69
N LEU A 47 4.16 14.49 0.00
CA LEU A 47 4.68 13.61 1.04
C LEU A 47 3.71 13.51 2.24
N ASP A 48 3.12 14.62 2.69
CA ASP A 48 2.10 14.59 3.76
C ASP A 48 0.87 13.78 3.34
N ARG A 49 0.42 13.96 2.10
CA ARG A 49 -0.70 13.20 1.54
C ARG A 49 -0.34 11.71 1.39
N CYS A 50 0.88 11.39 0.94
CA CYS A 50 1.41 10.02 0.88
C CYS A 50 1.38 9.37 2.27
N GLY A 51 1.87 10.09 3.28
CA GLY A 51 1.88 9.61 4.67
C GLY A 51 0.49 9.28 5.18
N LYS A 52 -0.53 10.09 4.85
CA LYS A 52 -1.93 9.81 5.19
C LYS A 52 -2.46 8.55 4.50
N VAL A 53 -2.24 8.43 3.19
CA VAL A 53 -2.67 7.24 2.43
C VAL A 53 -1.97 5.99 2.97
N TRP A 54 -0.66 6.04 3.18
CA TRP A 54 0.11 4.95 3.75
C TRP A 54 -0.39 4.55 5.14
N PHE A 55 -0.70 5.51 6.01
CA PHE A 55 -1.21 5.21 7.34
C PHE A 55 -2.55 4.46 7.28
N THR A 56 -3.45 4.85 6.36
CA THR A 56 -4.71 4.13 6.16
C THR A 56 -4.47 2.72 5.60
N MET A 57 -3.50 2.55 4.69
CA MET A 57 -3.10 1.22 4.23
C MET A 57 -2.57 0.35 5.37
N GLU A 58 -1.79 0.92 6.29
CA GLU A 58 -1.27 0.20 7.45
C GLU A 58 -2.37 -0.23 8.42
N ILE A 59 -3.46 0.54 8.55
CA ILE A 59 -4.64 0.11 9.31
C ILE A 59 -5.29 -1.12 8.67
N VAL A 60 -5.54 -1.08 7.35
CA VAL A 60 -6.12 -2.22 6.62
C VAL A 60 -5.22 -3.46 6.74
N ASN A 61 -3.90 -3.27 6.56
CA ASN A 61 -2.90 -4.31 6.71
C ASN A 61 -2.89 -4.92 8.11
N ALA A 62 -2.87 -4.08 9.16
CA ALA A 62 -2.84 -4.54 10.54
C ALA A 62 -4.12 -5.32 10.91
N ASN A 63 -5.30 -4.86 10.47
CA ASN A 63 -6.55 -5.58 10.70
C ASN A 63 -6.55 -6.95 10.01
N ALA A 64 -6.20 -6.99 8.72
CA ALA A 64 -6.17 -8.23 7.95
C ALA A 64 -5.13 -9.23 8.51
N LEU A 65 -3.95 -8.74 8.92
CA LEU A 65 -2.94 -9.58 9.56
C LEU A 65 -3.42 -10.11 10.92
N SER A 66 -4.07 -9.28 11.74
CA SER A 66 -4.61 -9.72 13.03
C SER A 66 -5.63 -10.84 12.84
N GLU A 67 -6.57 -10.69 11.91
CA GLU A 67 -7.58 -11.73 11.65
C GLU A 67 -6.97 -13.00 11.06
N TRP A 68 -6.01 -12.87 10.14
CA TRP A 68 -5.27 -14.02 9.62
C TRP A 68 -4.51 -14.76 10.72
N GLU A 69 -3.96 -14.05 11.71
CA GLU A 69 -3.31 -14.64 12.87
C GLU A 69 -4.31 -15.32 13.81
N ASP A 70 -5.45 -14.69 14.08
CA ASP A 70 -6.53 -15.24 14.92
C ASP A 70 -7.15 -16.51 14.31
N ASP A 71 -7.21 -16.60 12.98
CA ASP A 71 -7.62 -17.80 12.24
C ASP A 71 -6.55 -18.92 12.25
N GLY A 72 -5.38 -18.70 12.87
CA GLY A 72 -4.29 -19.67 12.94
C GLY A 72 -3.37 -19.70 11.71
N ARG A 73 -3.29 -18.59 10.97
CA ARG A 73 -2.44 -18.39 9.79
C ARG A 73 -2.69 -19.41 8.67
N PRO A 74 -3.95 -19.61 8.23
CA PRO A 74 -4.27 -20.55 7.17
C PRO A 74 -3.54 -20.20 5.86
N VAL A 75 -3.19 -21.23 5.09
CA VAL A 75 -2.57 -21.05 3.77
C VAL A 75 -3.58 -20.49 2.76
N GLN A 76 -4.84 -20.92 2.87
CA GLN A 76 -5.95 -20.46 2.03
C GLN A 76 -6.74 -19.39 2.77
N TRP A 77 -6.32 -18.14 2.63
CA TRP A 77 -7.02 -16.97 3.21
C TRP A 77 -7.41 -15.94 2.14
N SER A 78 -7.21 -16.28 0.86
CA SER A 78 -7.51 -15.41 -0.28
C SER A 78 -8.99 -15.06 -0.38
N GLU A 79 -9.90 -15.99 -0.09
CA GLU A 79 -11.34 -15.71 -0.15
C GLU A 79 -11.77 -14.65 0.86
N ARG A 80 -11.24 -14.71 2.09
CA ARG A 80 -11.50 -13.70 3.13
C ARG A 80 -10.84 -12.36 2.78
N TRP A 81 -9.59 -12.37 2.30
CA TRP A 81 -8.92 -11.18 1.77
C TRP A 81 -9.77 -10.47 0.70
N ILE A 82 -10.23 -11.22 -0.31
CA ILE A 82 -11.05 -10.70 -1.41
C ILE A 82 -12.36 -10.13 -0.87
N ALA A 83 -13.04 -10.85 0.03
CA ALA A 83 -14.36 -10.45 0.51
C ALA A 83 -14.36 -9.26 1.47
N GLU A 84 -13.29 -9.08 2.26
CA GLU A 84 -13.32 -8.19 3.43
C GLU A 84 -12.29 -7.04 3.36
N PHE A 85 -11.24 -7.14 2.53
CA PHE A 85 -10.12 -6.17 2.57
C PHE A 85 -9.63 -5.68 1.20
N GLN A 86 -9.81 -6.49 0.14
CA GLN A 86 -9.20 -6.22 -1.16
C GLN A 86 -9.69 -4.90 -1.79
N ASP A 87 -10.97 -4.59 -1.68
CA ASP A 87 -11.53 -3.36 -2.27
C ASP A 87 -10.92 -2.10 -1.63
N ASP A 88 -10.86 -2.04 -0.30
CA ASP A 88 -10.20 -0.94 0.43
C ASP A 88 -8.71 -0.84 0.06
N ALA A 89 -8.04 -1.98 -0.06
CA ALA A 89 -6.63 -2.02 -0.47
C ALA A 89 -6.44 -1.50 -1.91
N ILE A 90 -7.33 -1.86 -2.84
CA ILE A 90 -7.32 -1.37 -4.24
C ILE A 90 -7.50 0.15 -4.27
N ASP A 91 -8.47 0.68 -3.55
CA ASP A 91 -8.75 2.11 -3.53
C ASP A 91 -7.57 2.91 -2.96
N LEU A 92 -6.99 2.45 -1.85
CA LEU A 92 -5.85 3.11 -1.22
C LEU A 92 -4.58 3.05 -2.08
N VAL A 93 -4.31 1.91 -2.71
CA VAL A 93 -3.21 1.75 -3.66
C VAL A 93 -3.44 2.62 -4.90
N GLY A 94 -4.69 2.72 -5.38
CA GLY A 94 -5.07 3.63 -6.46
C GLY A 94 -4.76 5.07 -6.13
N ASN A 95 -5.16 5.54 -4.94
CA ASN A 95 -4.86 6.88 -4.45
C ASN A 95 -3.36 7.15 -4.35
N LEU A 96 -2.58 6.17 -3.88
CA LEU A 96 -1.13 6.28 -3.83
C LEU A 96 -0.53 6.39 -5.24
N ILE A 97 -0.99 5.59 -6.20
CA ILE A 97 -0.54 5.62 -7.60
C ILE A 97 -0.88 6.96 -8.25
N ASP A 98 -2.10 7.45 -8.08
CA ASP A 98 -2.54 8.74 -8.62
C ASP A 98 -1.65 9.87 -8.09
N LEU A 99 -1.38 9.85 -6.79
CA LEU A 99 -0.52 10.81 -6.12
C LEU A 99 0.91 10.76 -6.64
N LEU A 100 1.46 9.56 -6.80
CA LEU A 100 2.77 9.37 -7.42
C LEU A 100 2.76 9.88 -8.86
N GLU A 101 1.75 9.61 -9.66
CA GLU A 101 1.70 10.05 -11.06
C GLU A 101 1.33 11.52 -11.24
N GLY A 102 1.03 12.24 -10.14
CA GLY A 102 0.63 13.64 -10.18
C GLY A 102 -0.77 13.85 -10.74
N ARG A 103 -1.63 12.82 -10.71
CA ARG A 103 -3.03 12.89 -11.07
C ARG A 103 -3.78 13.45 -9.86
N ASN A 104 -4.18 14.71 -9.93
CA ASN A 104 -5.05 15.28 -8.89
C ASN A 104 -6.44 14.66 -9.02
N GLN A 105 -6.85 13.87 -8.02
CA GLN A 105 -8.27 13.68 -7.76
C GLN A 105 -8.83 15.05 -7.32
N VAL A 106 -9.71 15.58 -8.16
CA VAL A 106 -10.53 16.74 -7.82
C VAL A 106 -11.68 16.19 -6.98
N ASP A 107 -11.76 16.65 -5.73
CA ASP A 107 -12.87 16.35 -4.82
C ASP A 107 -14.25 16.63 -5.45
#